data_AF-A0A844TGK2-F1
#
_entry.id   AF-A0A844TGK2-F1
#
_cell.length_a   1.000
_cell.length_b   1.000
_cell.length_c   1.000
_cell.angle_alpha   90.00
_cell.angle_beta   90.00
_cell.angle_gamma   90.00
#
_symmetry.space_group_name_H-M   'P 1'
#
loop_
_entity.id
_entity.type
_entity.pdbx_description
1 polymer ?
#
loop_
_entity_poly.entity_id
_entity_poly.type
_entity_poly.pdbx_seq_one_letter_code
_entity_poly.pdbx_strand_id
1 'polypeptide(L)'
;MPVGEYISPDGQLRLLVICPEGDWTLGFDGFPWHTHGSILASLSGKDEKTAIDDFVADLTSGKSVIAMKRINGSLADVWVTDDPADDLSSWQKYGPDDETMEFRLWDGSAVKV
;
A
#
# COMPACT_ATOMS: atom_id res chain seq x y z
N MET A 1 -7.96 -14.11 -12.67
CA MET A 1 -6.54 -14.29 -12.27
C MET A 1 -5.94 -12.91 -12.18
N PRO A 2 -5.03 -12.64 -11.21
CA PRO A 2 -4.31 -11.38 -11.19
C PRO A 2 -3.49 -11.24 -12.47
N VAL A 3 -3.43 -10.02 -12.99
CA VAL A 3 -2.59 -9.68 -14.14
C VAL A 3 -1.14 -9.45 -13.68
N GLY A 4 -0.95 -9.02 -12.44
CA GLY A 4 0.35 -8.97 -11.76
C GLY A 4 0.23 -9.38 -10.29
N GLU A 5 1.24 -10.10 -9.79
CA GLU A 5 1.38 -10.51 -8.40
C GLU A 5 2.80 -10.22 -7.95
N TYR A 6 2.94 -9.50 -6.83
CA TYR A 6 4.23 -9.11 -6.27
C TYR A 6 4.22 -9.47 -4.79
N ILE A 7 5.21 -10.24 -4.36
CA ILE A 7 5.38 -10.66 -2.96
C ILE A 7 6.58 -9.91 -2.39
N SER A 8 6.43 -9.33 -1.21
CA SER A 8 7.53 -8.66 -0.52
C SER A 8 8.65 -9.67 -0.21
N PRO A 9 9.93 -9.27 -0.18
CA PRO A 9 11.05 -10.20 0.07
C PRO A 9 10.95 -10.98 1.38
N ASP A 10 10.28 -10.43 2.39
CA ASP A 10 10.02 -11.09 3.68
C ASP A 10 8.73 -11.94 3.69
N GLY A 11 7.99 -11.98 2.57
CA GLY A 11 6.78 -12.77 2.39
C GLY A 11 5.55 -12.26 3.16
N GLN A 12 5.64 -11.11 3.83
CA GLN A 12 4.53 -10.60 4.65
C GLN A 12 3.44 -9.90 3.85
N LEU A 13 3.80 -9.27 2.73
CA LEU A 13 2.89 -8.48 1.92
C LEU A 13 2.81 -9.06 0.51
N ARG A 14 1.60 -9.04 -0.05
CA ARG A 14 1.33 -9.46 -1.41
C ARG A 14 0.50 -8.40 -2.09
N LEU A 15 1.06 -7.72 -3.08
CA LEU A 15 0.33 -6.78 -3.93
C LEU A 15 -0.25 -7.53 -5.12
N LEU A 16 -1.55 -7.36 -5.35
CA LEU A 16 -2.27 -7.89 -6.51
C LEU A 16 -2.67 -6.76 -7.43
N VAL A 17 -2.41 -6.93 -8.72
CA VAL A 17 -2.90 -6.08 -9.80
C VAL A 17 -3.92 -6.88 -10.58
N ILE A 18 -5.17 -6.42 -10.59
CA ILE A 18 -6.29 -7.08 -11.27
C ILE A 18 -6.92 -6.13 -12.28
N CYS A 19 -7.51 -6.69 -13.34
CA CYS A 19 -8.24 -5.93 -14.36
C CYS A 19 -9.56 -6.63 -14.70
N PRO A 20 -10.54 -6.70 -13.79
CA PRO A 20 -11.87 -7.18 -14.12
C PRO A 20 -12.54 -6.21 -15.10
N GLU A 21 -12.96 -6.73 -16.27
CA GLU A 21 -13.77 -5.96 -17.25
C GLU A 21 -13.14 -4.64 -17.72
N GLY A 22 -11.81 -4.50 -17.62
CA GLY A 22 -11.09 -3.30 -18.03
C GLY A 22 -10.87 -2.24 -16.94
N ASP A 23 -11.35 -2.47 -15.71
CA ASP A 23 -11.05 -1.58 -14.57
C ASP A 23 -9.81 -2.10 -13.84
N TRP A 24 -8.72 -1.34 -13.89
CA TRP A 24 -7.50 -1.70 -13.19
C TRP A 24 -7.60 -1.38 -11.70
N THR A 25 -7.32 -2.38 -10.86
CA THR A 25 -7.30 -2.23 -9.41
C THR A 25 -6.03 -2.85 -8.83
N LEU A 26 -5.43 -2.16 -7.86
CA LEU A 26 -4.24 -2.59 -7.14
C LEU A 26 -4.55 -2.60 -5.65
N GLY A 27 -4.20 -3.67 -4.95
CA GLY A 27 -4.42 -3.76 -3.51
C GLY A 27 -3.54 -4.80 -2.85
N PHE A 28 -3.42 -4.72 -1.53
CA PHE A 28 -2.75 -5.75 -0.76
C PHE A 28 -3.72 -6.90 -0.51
N ASP A 29 -3.30 -8.12 -0.81
CA ASP A 29 -4.10 -9.31 -0.60
C ASP A 29 -4.46 -9.48 0.87
N GLY A 30 -5.75 -9.70 1.14
CA GLY A 30 -6.29 -9.82 2.50
C GLY A 30 -6.56 -8.49 3.21
N PHE A 31 -6.34 -7.34 2.57
CA PHE A 31 -6.58 -6.02 3.15
C PHE A 31 -7.60 -5.21 2.34
N PRO A 32 -8.38 -4.33 2.99
CA PRO A 32 -9.43 -3.57 2.32
C PRO A 32 -8.89 -2.46 1.41
N TRP A 33 -7.68 -1.95 1.68
CA TRP A 33 -7.10 -0.88 0.89
C TRP A 33 -6.80 -1.32 -0.54
N HIS A 34 -7.22 -0.47 -1.47
CA HIS A 34 -6.90 -0.60 -2.88
C HIS A 34 -6.94 0.79 -3.55
N THR A 35 -6.29 0.90 -4.70
CA THR A 35 -6.38 2.06 -5.60
C THR A 35 -6.76 1.61 -7.01
N HIS A 36 -7.28 2.54 -7.80
CA HIS A 36 -7.65 2.31 -9.19
C HIS A 36 -6.60 2.87 -10.15
N GLY A 37 -6.36 2.17 -11.25
CA GLY A 37 -5.46 2.62 -12.31
C GLY A 37 -5.87 3.98 -12.89
N SER A 38 -7.17 4.24 -12.99
CA SER A 38 -7.73 5.52 -13.44
C SER A 38 -7.34 6.70 -12.54
N ILE A 39 -7.24 6.46 -11.22
CA ILE A 39 -6.77 7.45 -10.24
C ILE A 39 -5.28 7.69 -10.45
N LEU A 40 -4.48 6.63 -10.54
CA LEU A 40 -3.03 6.73 -10.77
C LEU A 40 -2.71 7.45 -12.10
N ALA A 41 -3.44 7.15 -13.16
CA ALA A 41 -3.35 7.82 -14.45
C ALA A 41 -3.62 9.32 -14.32
N SER A 42 -4.72 9.67 -13.63
CA SER A 42 -5.12 11.06 -13.43
C SER A 42 -4.10 11.86 -12.62
N LEU A 43 -3.51 11.26 -11.59
CA LEU A 43 -2.50 11.91 -10.73
C LEU A 43 -1.15 12.06 -11.44
N SER A 44 -0.76 11.10 -12.26
CA SER A 44 0.54 11.09 -12.97
C SER A 44 0.50 11.78 -14.33
N GLY A 45 -0.69 12.01 -14.91
CA GLY A 45 -0.87 12.49 -16.27
C GLY A 45 -0.47 11.47 -17.35
N LYS A 46 -0.37 10.18 -16.99
CA LYS A 46 0.01 9.07 -17.87
C LYS A 46 -1.20 8.18 -18.16
N ASP A 47 -1.06 7.26 -19.12
CA ASP A 47 -2.07 6.20 -19.29
C ASP A 47 -2.06 5.24 -18.08
N GLU A 48 -3.19 4.57 -17.84
CA GLU A 48 -3.38 3.69 -16.67
C GLU A 48 -2.29 2.64 -16.54
N LYS A 49 -1.90 2.00 -17.65
CA LYS A 49 -0.91 0.92 -17.59
C LYS A 49 0.46 1.46 -17.18
N THR A 50 0.90 2.56 -17.78
CA THR A 50 2.17 3.20 -17.40
C THR A 50 2.13 3.69 -15.94
N ALA A 51 1.01 4.29 -15.51
CA ALA A 51 0.86 4.76 -14.13
C ALA A 51 0.90 3.61 -13.11
N ILE A 52 0.31 2.46 -13.45
CA ILE A 52 0.36 1.23 -12.66
C ILE A 52 1.78 0.69 -12.59
N ASP A 53 2.47 0.58 -13.74
CA ASP A 53 3.84 0.08 -13.80
C ASP A 53 4.78 0.96 -12.98
N ASP A 54 4.62 2.29 -13.04
CA ASP A 54 5.38 3.24 -12.23
C ASP A 54 5.08 3.10 -10.73
N PHE A 55 3.80 2.97 -10.35
CA PHE A 55 3.40 2.77 -8.96
C PHE A 55 4.00 1.49 -8.38
N VAL A 56 3.91 0.39 -9.13
CA VAL A 56 4.51 -0.89 -8.75
C VAL A 56 6.03 -0.76 -8.64
N ALA A 57 6.69 -0.06 -9.57
CA ALA A 57 8.12 0.15 -9.54
C ALA A 57 8.54 0.98 -8.31
N ASP A 58 7.82 2.04 -7.98
CA ASP A 58 8.11 2.89 -6.83
C ASP A 58 7.87 2.16 -5.50
N LEU A 59 6.81 1.36 -5.41
CA LEU A 59 6.57 0.49 -4.27
C LEU A 59 7.70 -0.55 -4.13
N THR A 60 7.96 -1.34 -5.16
CA THR A 60 8.90 -2.46 -5.09
C THR A 60 10.36 -2.04 -4.97
N SER A 61 10.70 -0.82 -5.41
CA SER A 61 12.03 -0.22 -5.20
C SER A 61 12.21 0.44 -3.84
N GLY A 62 11.16 0.49 -3.01
CA GLY A 62 11.21 1.05 -1.65
C GLY A 62 11.16 2.57 -1.61
N LYS A 63 10.61 3.22 -2.63
CA LYS A 63 10.35 4.68 -2.60
C LYS A 63 9.03 4.99 -1.91
N SER A 64 8.03 4.13 -2.05
CA SER A 64 6.74 4.28 -1.37
C SER A 64 6.80 3.72 0.05
N VAL A 65 6.21 4.45 1.00
CA VAL A 65 6.07 4.00 2.37
C VAL A 65 4.77 3.23 2.52
N ILE A 66 4.84 2.10 3.22
CA ILE A 66 3.71 1.24 3.53
C ILE A 66 3.38 1.44 5.00
N ALA A 67 2.17 1.92 5.27
CA ALA A 67 1.60 1.97 6.60
C ALA A 67 0.95 0.63 6.92
N MET A 68 1.17 0.16 8.14
CA MET A 68 0.62 -1.07 8.69
C MET A 68 -0.05 -0.77 10.02
N LYS A 69 -1.31 -1.12 10.13
CA LYS A 69 -2.09 -0.96 11.35
C LYS A 69 -2.30 -2.32 11.99
N ARG A 70 -1.96 -2.44 13.27
CA ARG A 70 -2.18 -3.65 14.05
C ARG A 70 -3.17 -3.38 15.16
N ILE A 71 -4.08 -4.32 15.39
CA ILE A 71 -5.01 -4.29 16.52
C ILE A 71 -4.73 -5.54 17.36
N ASN A 72 -4.42 -5.37 18.64
CA ASN A 72 -3.99 -6.45 19.53
C ASN A 72 -2.82 -7.28 18.93
N GLY A 73 -1.87 -6.61 18.26
CA GLY A 73 -0.71 -7.23 17.60
C GLY A 73 -0.99 -7.92 16.25
N SER A 74 -2.26 -8.10 15.88
CA SER A 74 -2.64 -8.69 14.59
C SER A 74 -2.70 -7.61 13.51
N LEU A 75 -2.10 -7.88 12.35
CA LEU A 75 -2.13 -6.96 11.21
C LEU A 75 -3.58 -6.84 10.70
N ALA A 76 -4.15 -5.65 10.88
CA ALA A 76 -5.55 -5.37 10.61
C ALA A 76 -5.75 -4.61 9.29
N ASP A 77 -4.79 -3.76 8.92
CA ASP A 77 -4.88 -2.95 7.70
C ASP A 77 -3.50 -2.58 7.17
N VAL A 78 -3.40 -2.39 5.84
CA VAL A 78 -2.16 -2.07 5.13
C VAL A 78 -2.47 -1.15 3.96
N TRP A 79 -1.76 -0.02 3.85
CA TRP A 79 -1.91 0.91 2.74
C TRP A 79 -0.59 1.55 2.35
N VAL A 80 -0.52 2.07 1.12
CA VAL A 80 0.56 2.97 0.72
C VAL A 80 0.22 4.39 1.15
N THR A 81 1.15 5.05 1.83
CA THR A 81 0.99 6.41 2.36
C THR A 81 1.96 7.38 1.71
N ASP A 82 1.47 8.58 1.42
CA ASP A 82 2.26 9.72 0.95
C ASP A 82 2.72 10.63 2.10
N ASP A 83 2.07 10.55 3.27
CA ASP A 83 2.39 11.34 4.46
C ASP A 83 2.32 10.47 5.72
N PRO A 84 3.38 9.70 6.02
CA PRO A 84 3.39 8.83 7.19
C PRO A 84 3.35 9.61 8.52
N ALA A 85 3.74 10.89 8.53
CA ALA A 85 3.72 11.73 9.72
C ALA A 85 2.30 12.18 10.08
N ASP A 86 1.51 12.59 9.09
CA ASP A 86 0.10 12.90 9.29
C ASP A 86 -0.68 11.67 9.75
N ASP A 87 -0.46 10.52 9.10
CA ASP A 87 -1.02 9.22 9.44
C ASP A 87 -0.73 8.84 10.91
N LEU A 88 0.54 8.94 11.33
CA LEU A 88 0.94 8.67 12.72
C LEU A 88 0.27 9.63 13.71
N SER A 89 0.24 10.92 13.38
CA SER A 89 -0.36 11.94 14.25
C SER A 89 -1.88 11.76 14.40
N SER A 90 -2.55 11.37 13.32
CA SER A 90 -3.98 11.07 13.30
C SER A 90 -4.30 9.85 14.15
N TRP A 91 -3.51 8.77 14.03
CA TRP A 91 -3.62 7.61 14.91
C TRP A 91 -3.38 7.98 16.38
N GLN A 92 -2.32 8.72 16.71
CA GLN A 92 -2.04 9.13 18.10
C GLN A 92 -3.18 9.94 18.73
N LYS A 93 -3.95 10.66 17.90
CA LYS A 93 -5.05 11.52 18.37
C LYS A 93 -6.38 10.79 18.51
N TYR A 94 -6.66 9.80 17.66
CA TYR A 94 -7.98 9.19 17.55
C TYR A 94 -8.00 7.66 17.60
N GLY A 95 -6.83 7.02 17.50
CA GLY A 95 -6.67 5.57 17.54
C GLY A 95 -6.92 5.01 18.94
N PRO A 96 -7.48 3.80 19.05
CA PRO A 96 -7.68 3.13 20.33
C PRO A 96 -6.34 2.62 20.90
N ASP A 97 -6.28 2.44 22.23
CA ASP A 97 -5.04 2.09 22.94
C ASP A 97 -4.45 0.71 22.55
N ASP A 98 -5.26 -0.18 21.99
CA ASP A 98 -4.86 -1.52 21.53
C ASP A 98 -4.46 -1.56 20.04
N GLU A 99 -4.52 -0.41 19.37
CA GLU A 99 -4.06 -0.24 18.00
C GLU A 99 -2.62 0.29 18.00
N THR A 100 -1.79 -0.21 17.10
CA THR A 100 -0.44 0.31 16.85
C THR A 100 -0.24 0.55 15.37
N MET A 101 0.56 1.56 15.05
CA MET A 101 0.88 1.92 13.69
C MET A 101 2.38 1.76 13.41
N GLU A 102 2.70 1.03 12.34
CA GLU A 102 4.05 0.74 11.89
C GLU A 102 4.21 1.21 10.45
N PHE A 103 5.40 1.68 10.10
CA PHE A 103 5.73 2.08 8.73
C PHE A 103 6.92 1.27 8.24
N ARG A 104 6.87 0.83 6.99
CA ARG A 104 7.93 0.03 6.37
C ARG A 104 8.06 0.32 4.88
N LEU A 105 9.17 -0.09 4.31
CA LEU A 105 9.36 -0.21 2.87
C LEU A 105 9.01 -1.62 2.40
N TRP A 106 8.99 -1.81 1.08
CA TRP A 106 8.67 -3.09 0.47
C TRP A 106 9.64 -4.20 0.86
N ASP A 107 10.93 -3.89 1.03
CA ASP A 107 11.98 -4.83 1.44
C ASP A 107 11.85 -5.34 2.89
N GLY A 108 10.96 -4.74 3.69
CA GLY A 108 10.80 -5.05 5.12
C GLY A 108 11.52 -4.11 6.07
N SER A 109 12.27 -3.15 5.55
CA SER A 109 12.93 -2.14 6.37
C SER A 109 11.92 -1.24 7.05
N ALA A 110 12.02 -1.08 8.36
CA ALA A 110 11.17 -0.17 9.12
C ALA A 110 11.51 1.30 8.80
N VAL A 111 10.48 2.12 8.64
CA VAL A 111 10.58 3.57 8.46
C VAL A 111 10.28 4.23 9.79
N LYS A 112 11.19 5.09 10.25
CA LYS A 112 10.95 5.95 11.41
C LYS A 112 10.36 7.26 10.93
N VAL A 113 9.27 7.65 11.58
CA VAL A 113 8.49 8.85 11.32
C VAL A 113 8.62 9.76 12.53
#